data_AF-A0A2T3NAX8-F1
#
_entry.id   AF-A0A2T3NAX8-F1
#
_cell.length_a   1.000
_cell.length_b   1.000
_cell.length_c   1.000
_cell.angle_alpha   90.00
_cell.angle_beta   90.00
_cell.angle_gamma   90.00
#
_symmetry.space_group_name_H-M   'P 1'
#
loop_
_entity.id
_entity.type
_entity.pdbx_description
1 polymer ?
#
loop_
_entity_poly.entity_id
_entity_poly.type
_entity_poly.pdbx_seq_one_letter_code
_entity_poly.pdbx_strand_id
1 'polypeptide(L)'
;MIIEPVIKGVVARSAHPYGCQQAVRKQIDYVKQASPIVGGAKRVLVLGASSGFGLASRIAHTFGGAQADTIGVSFERGPSEKGVGSAGWYNNIFFKQEAEQAGRIATNIVGDAFSQQVRQQVIEAIKNDLGGKVDLVVYSLATGVRPNPETGEMWRSVSKTTGKPVVGPTLNLETDSLAEMTVETATEQEIADTVKVMGGEDWASWIECLTEAGVLAQGCRTVAYSYIGPEVTYPIYHHGTLGRAKVHMHNTAEVLNSQLADIGGQAHVAVCKALVTKASVFIPAFTPYILALFKVMKQNGTHEGCIEQMQRLFNARFYNEGGVETDEQRLIRMDDWELAPEVQQQVSEIMADMNADNFTQLGDYTGYKQDFMELNGFGFAEVDYQQDISLESLQALQP
;
A
#
# COMPACT_ATOMS: atom_id res chain seq x y z
N MET A 1 -23.36 4.02 19.58
CA MET A 1 -22.28 3.13 20.06
C MET A 1 -21.00 3.92 20.20
N ILE A 2 -20.23 3.67 21.26
CA ILE A 2 -18.85 4.13 21.39
C ILE A 2 -17.96 3.13 20.65
N ILE A 3 -17.06 3.61 19.78
CA ILE A 3 -16.18 2.77 18.96
C ILE A 3 -14.79 2.77 19.55
N GLU A 4 -14.37 1.64 20.13
CA GLU A 4 -13.06 1.45 20.74
C GLU A 4 -12.12 0.63 19.83
N PRO A 5 -10.79 0.76 19.97
CA PRO A 5 -9.85 -0.07 19.26
C PRO A 5 -9.93 -1.52 19.76
N VAL A 6 -10.21 -2.45 18.86
CA VAL A 6 -10.21 -3.89 19.15
C VAL A 6 -9.10 -4.54 18.32
N ILE A 7 -8.05 -5.01 18.98
CA ILE A 7 -6.90 -5.66 18.35
C ILE A 7 -6.98 -7.16 18.66
N LYS A 8 -6.75 -7.99 17.64
CA LYS A 8 -6.60 -9.44 17.79
C LYS A 8 -5.33 -9.90 17.09
N GLY A 9 -4.30 -10.27 17.85
CA GLY A 9 -2.95 -10.49 17.34
C GLY A 9 -2.40 -9.24 16.64
N VAL A 10 -2.27 -9.30 15.31
CA VAL A 10 -1.83 -8.17 14.45
C VAL A 10 -2.98 -7.54 13.64
N VAL A 11 -4.24 -7.89 13.96
CA VAL A 11 -5.43 -7.45 13.20
C VAL A 11 -6.25 -6.47 14.01
N ALA A 12 -6.47 -5.27 13.46
CA ALA A 12 -7.51 -4.37 13.95
C ALA A 12 -8.90 -4.85 13.49
N ARG A 13 -9.83 -5.00 14.44
CA ARG A 13 -11.20 -5.47 14.23
C ARG A 13 -12.22 -4.35 14.16
N SER A 14 -11.86 -3.16 14.61
CA SER A 14 -12.67 -1.94 14.54
C SER A 14 -11.89 -0.85 13.78
N ALA A 15 -12.63 0.11 13.25
CA ALA A 15 -12.09 1.34 12.68
C ALA A 15 -12.98 2.51 13.09
N HIS A 16 -12.36 3.64 13.49
CA HIS A 16 -13.11 4.84 13.87
C HIS A 16 -13.32 5.75 12.65
N PRO A 17 -14.56 6.05 12.23
CA PRO A 17 -14.84 6.80 11.00
C PRO A 17 -14.18 8.18 11.00
N TYR A 18 -14.40 8.99 12.03
CA TYR A 18 -13.88 10.35 12.10
C TYR A 18 -12.37 10.41 12.36
N GLY A 19 -11.79 9.31 12.86
CA GLY A 19 -10.34 9.20 12.93
C GLY A 19 -9.74 8.85 11.57
N CYS A 20 -10.42 8.04 10.76
CA CYS A 20 -10.04 7.82 9.36
C CYS A 20 -10.14 9.14 8.56
N GLN A 21 -11.16 9.97 8.83
CA GLN A 21 -11.26 11.32 8.27
C GLN A 21 -10.03 12.17 8.64
N GLN A 22 -9.65 12.19 9.91
CA GLN A 22 -8.46 12.92 10.37
C GLN A 22 -7.17 12.38 9.74
N ALA A 23 -7.03 11.05 9.61
CA ALA A 23 -5.89 10.42 8.94
C ALA A 23 -5.77 10.83 7.47
N VAL A 24 -6.89 10.94 6.74
CA VAL A 24 -6.91 11.44 5.36
C VAL A 24 -6.53 12.91 5.31
N ARG A 25 -7.10 13.75 6.18
CA ARG A 25 -6.78 15.19 6.24
C ARG A 25 -5.31 15.45 6.53
N LYS A 26 -4.73 14.76 7.52
CA LYS A 26 -3.30 14.87 7.87
C LYS A 26 -2.40 14.59 6.65
N GLN A 27 -2.74 13.57 5.85
CA GLN A 27 -2.01 13.27 4.60
C GLN A 27 -2.20 14.36 3.53
N ILE A 28 -3.42 14.88 3.37
CA ILE A 28 -3.72 15.99 2.44
C ILE A 28 -2.93 17.26 2.84
N ASP A 29 -2.92 17.60 4.12
CA ASP A 29 -2.23 18.77 4.65
C ASP A 29 -0.72 18.67 4.45
N TYR A 30 -0.15 17.48 4.64
CA TYR A 30 1.25 17.21 4.32
C TYR A 30 1.57 17.50 2.84
N VAL A 31 0.84 16.90 1.90
CA VAL A 31 1.18 17.05 0.46
C VAL A 31 0.93 18.46 -0.07
N LYS A 32 0.03 19.23 0.53
CA LYS A 32 -0.17 20.65 0.20
C LYS A 32 1.02 21.53 0.61
N GLN A 33 1.81 21.10 1.60
CA GLN A 33 2.99 21.82 2.10
C GLN A 33 4.30 21.28 1.52
N ALA A 34 4.30 20.06 0.99
CA ALA A 34 5.46 19.43 0.38
C ALA A 34 5.79 20.03 -1.00
N SER A 35 6.99 19.73 -1.52
CA SER A 35 7.37 20.10 -2.89
C SER A 35 6.35 19.55 -3.90
N PRO A 36 5.80 20.38 -4.79
CA PRO A 36 4.69 20.01 -5.64
C PRO A 36 5.11 19.04 -6.75
N ILE A 37 4.21 18.16 -7.14
CA ILE A 37 4.33 17.34 -8.35
C ILE A 37 4.10 18.23 -9.56
N VAL A 38 5.17 18.53 -10.31
CA VAL A 38 5.13 19.32 -11.54
C VAL A 38 4.98 18.37 -12.74
N GLY A 39 4.12 18.72 -13.70
CA GLY A 39 3.91 17.90 -14.90
C GLY A 39 3.25 16.53 -14.66
N GLY A 40 2.65 16.31 -13.48
CA GLY A 40 2.01 15.05 -13.11
C GLY A 40 0.77 14.71 -13.94
N ALA A 41 0.39 13.42 -13.90
CA ALA A 41 -0.83 12.90 -14.53
C ALA A 41 -2.07 13.65 -14.06
N LYS A 42 -3.03 13.87 -14.98
CA LYS A 42 -4.29 14.58 -14.68
C LYS A 42 -5.45 13.62 -14.44
N ARG A 43 -5.36 12.39 -14.94
CA ARG A 43 -6.38 11.35 -14.84
C ARG A 43 -5.72 10.07 -14.39
N VAL A 44 -5.99 9.67 -13.14
CA VAL A 44 -5.27 8.57 -12.48
C VAL A 44 -6.25 7.47 -12.07
N LEU A 45 -5.97 6.24 -12.49
CA LEU A 45 -6.59 5.03 -11.95
C LEU A 45 -5.69 4.46 -10.86
N VAL A 46 -6.26 4.19 -9.68
CA VAL A 46 -5.56 3.53 -8.58
C VAL A 46 -6.27 2.22 -8.24
N LEU A 47 -5.59 1.10 -8.47
CA LEU A 47 -6.03 -0.23 -8.08
C LEU A 47 -5.48 -0.53 -6.68
N GLY A 48 -6.36 -0.64 -5.67
CA GLY A 48 -5.98 -0.70 -4.26
C GLY A 48 -5.94 0.66 -3.59
N ALA A 49 -6.95 1.50 -3.82
CA ALA A 49 -6.93 2.93 -3.50
C ALA A 49 -7.30 3.33 -2.05
N SER A 50 -7.71 2.37 -1.21
CA SER A 50 -8.38 2.65 0.07
C SER A 50 -7.44 2.77 1.27
N SER A 51 -6.17 2.34 1.16
CA SER A 51 -5.20 2.42 2.25
C SER A 51 -3.75 2.33 1.77
N GLY A 52 -2.80 2.56 2.67
CA GLY A 52 -1.37 2.40 2.41
C GLY A 52 -0.88 3.22 1.21
N PHE A 53 0.01 2.65 0.42
CA PHE A 53 0.58 3.33 -0.75
C PHE A 53 -0.45 3.71 -1.81
N GLY A 54 -1.52 2.94 -2.00
CA GLY A 54 -2.55 3.28 -2.97
C GLY A 54 -3.33 4.53 -2.58
N LEU A 55 -3.78 4.63 -1.32
CA LEU A 55 -4.41 5.85 -0.83
C LEU A 55 -3.45 7.04 -0.88
N ALA A 56 -2.21 6.85 -0.41
CA ALA A 56 -1.19 7.89 -0.43
C ALA A 56 -0.90 8.39 -1.85
N SER A 57 -0.85 7.49 -2.84
CA SER A 57 -0.68 7.84 -4.24
C SER A 57 -1.85 8.66 -4.77
N ARG A 58 -3.07 8.28 -4.39
CA ARG A 58 -4.27 9.01 -4.78
C ARG A 58 -4.29 10.42 -4.20
N ILE A 59 -3.94 10.55 -2.92
CA ILE A 59 -3.81 11.85 -2.23
C ILE A 59 -2.71 12.70 -2.86
N ALA A 60 -1.52 12.13 -3.10
CA ALA A 60 -0.41 12.84 -3.73
C ALA A 60 -0.79 13.41 -5.11
N HIS A 61 -1.45 12.62 -5.97
CA HIS A 61 -1.86 13.12 -7.29
C HIS A 61 -2.96 14.17 -7.24
N THR A 62 -3.96 14.02 -6.35
CA THR A 62 -5.07 14.97 -6.28
C THR A 62 -4.68 16.27 -5.59
N PHE A 63 -3.90 16.21 -4.51
CA PHE A 63 -3.62 17.37 -3.65
C PHE A 63 -2.16 17.83 -3.63
N GLY A 64 -1.22 16.97 -4.02
CA GLY A 64 0.23 17.23 -3.98
C GLY A 64 0.79 18.00 -5.17
N GLY A 65 -0.04 18.75 -5.90
CA GLY A 65 0.37 19.66 -6.99
C GLY A 65 -0.15 19.27 -8.38
N ALA A 66 -0.35 17.99 -8.66
CA ALA A 66 -0.83 17.55 -9.99
C ALA A 66 -2.33 17.85 -10.23
N GLN A 67 -3.12 18.02 -9.16
CA GLN A 67 -4.56 18.33 -9.24
C GLN A 67 -5.36 17.31 -10.07
N ALA A 68 -4.99 16.03 -9.93
CA ALA A 68 -5.54 14.95 -10.72
C ALA A 68 -6.96 14.57 -10.30
N ASP A 69 -7.76 14.24 -11.30
CA ASP A 69 -9.02 13.50 -11.17
C ASP A 69 -8.72 12.00 -11.07
N THR A 70 -9.45 11.29 -10.20
CA THR A 70 -9.07 9.92 -9.82
C THR A 70 -10.24 8.93 -9.77
N ILE A 71 -9.98 7.73 -10.29
CA ILE A 71 -10.80 6.55 -10.03
C ILE A 71 -10.02 5.64 -9.08
N GLY A 72 -10.65 5.24 -7.98
CA GLY A 72 -10.07 4.30 -7.02
C GLY A 72 -10.86 3.00 -6.97
N VAL A 73 -10.17 1.87 -7.09
CA VAL A 73 -10.74 0.53 -6.89
C VAL A 73 -10.25 -0.03 -5.57
N SER A 74 -11.15 -0.61 -4.79
CA SER A 74 -10.81 -1.25 -3.52
C SER A 74 -11.84 -2.31 -3.13
N PHE A 75 -11.48 -3.20 -2.21
CA PHE A 75 -12.40 -4.21 -1.69
C PHE A 75 -12.57 -4.04 -0.18
N GLU A 76 -13.55 -3.23 0.20
CA GLU A 76 -13.77 -2.77 1.58
C GLU A 76 -15.17 -3.15 2.07
N ARG A 77 -15.33 -3.21 3.39
CA ARG A 77 -16.60 -3.59 4.02
C ARG A 77 -17.19 -2.39 4.73
N GLY A 78 -18.41 -2.02 4.35
CA GLY A 78 -19.17 -0.98 5.04
C GLY A 78 -19.74 -1.44 6.40
N PRO A 79 -20.34 -0.49 7.15
CA PRO A 79 -21.02 -0.76 8.41
C PRO A 79 -22.22 -1.70 8.22
N SER A 80 -22.38 -2.62 9.16
CA SER A 80 -23.51 -3.55 9.22
C SER A 80 -23.78 -3.96 10.66
N GLU A 81 -24.80 -4.78 10.89
CA GLU A 81 -25.04 -5.40 12.21
C GLU A 81 -23.83 -6.20 12.73
N LYS A 82 -22.93 -6.64 11.83
CA LYS A 82 -21.74 -7.42 12.18
C LYS A 82 -20.52 -6.57 12.57
N GLY A 83 -20.59 -5.24 12.43
CA GLY A 83 -19.50 -4.34 12.80
C GLY A 83 -19.50 -3.02 12.05
N VAL A 84 -18.62 -2.12 12.49
CA VAL A 84 -18.54 -0.73 12.01
C VAL A 84 -18.05 -0.59 10.57
N GLY A 85 -17.37 -1.60 10.02
CA GLY A 85 -16.76 -1.52 8.69
C GLY A 85 -15.24 -1.39 8.78
N SER A 86 -14.57 -1.41 7.63
CA SER A 86 -13.11 -1.32 7.54
C SER A 86 -12.64 0.14 7.40
N ALA A 87 -11.43 0.44 7.89
CA ALA A 87 -10.85 1.78 7.74
C ALA A 87 -10.81 2.27 6.27
N GLY A 88 -10.56 1.37 5.32
CA GLY A 88 -10.51 1.72 3.90
C GLY A 88 -11.86 2.14 3.31
N TRP A 89 -12.98 1.64 3.88
CA TRP A 89 -14.32 2.12 3.53
C TRP A 89 -14.43 3.63 3.80
N TYR A 90 -14.09 4.02 5.02
CA TYR A 90 -14.12 5.43 5.44
C TYR A 90 -13.10 6.29 4.71
N ASN A 91 -11.88 5.78 4.48
CA ASN A 91 -10.87 6.51 3.72
C ASN A 91 -11.35 6.87 2.32
N ASN A 92 -12.04 5.96 1.62
CA ASN A 92 -12.61 6.23 0.30
C ASN A 92 -13.62 7.39 0.34
N ILE A 93 -14.51 7.38 1.34
CA ILE A 93 -15.55 8.40 1.53
C ILE A 93 -14.92 9.77 1.78
N PHE A 94 -14.02 9.85 2.77
CA PHE A 94 -13.43 11.12 3.17
C PHE A 94 -12.45 11.65 2.13
N PHE A 95 -11.71 10.79 1.43
CA PHE A 95 -10.94 11.20 0.25
C PHE A 95 -11.83 11.86 -0.80
N LYS A 96 -12.95 11.21 -1.15
CA LYS A 96 -13.88 11.72 -2.17
C LYS A 96 -14.48 13.06 -1.77
N GLN A 97 -14.94 13.20 -0.52
CA GLN A 97 -15.48 14.47 -0.02
C GLN A 97 -14.46 15.61 -0.12
N GLU A 98 -13.21 15.38 0.30
CA GLU A 98 -12.15 16.40 0.22
C GLU A 98 -11.79 16.72 -1.25
N ALA A 99 -11.81 15.73 -2.14
CA ALA A 99 -11.51 15.91 -3.56
C ALA A 99 -12.61 16.72 -4.27
N GLU A 100 -13.88 16.38 -4.03
CA GLU A 100 -15.04 17.10 -4.58
C GLU A 100 -15.10 18.55 -4.07
N GLN A 101 -14.77 18.77 -2.78
CA GLN A 101 -14.64 20.12 -2.22
C GLN A 101 -13.52 20.94 -2.89
N ALA A 102 -12.43 20.28 -3.32
CA ALA A 102 -11.37 20.89 -4.12
C ALA A 102 -11.72 20.97 -5.63
N GLY A 103 -12.96 20.65 -6.01
CA GLY A 103 -13.43 20.68 -7.40
C GLY A 103 -12.74 19.65 -8.30
N ARG A 104 -12.34 18.51 -7.74
CA ARG A 104 -11.75 17.35 -8.44
C ARG A 104 -12.76 16.22 -8.54
N ILE A 105 -12.66 15.43 -9.60
CA ILE A 105 -13.48 14.22 -9.78
C ILE A 105 -12.84 13.08 -8.99
N ALA A 106 -13.64 12.43 -8.14
CA ALA A 106 -13.23 11.29 -7.35
C ALA A 106 -14.28 10.19 -7.38
N THR A 107 -14.05 9.16 -8.20
CA THR A 107 -14.95 8.01 -8.32
C THR A 107 -14.39 6.83 -7.51
N ASN A 108 -15.21 6.21 -6.68
CA ASN A 108 -14.86 5.02 -5.91
C ASN A 108 -15.62 3.82 -6.46
N ILE A 109 -14.89 2.74 -6.75
CA ILE A 109 -15.47 1.45 -7.15
C ILE A 109 -15.09 0.44 -6.07
N VAL A 110 -16.09 -0.01 -5.31
CA VAL A 110 -15.91 -0.98 -4.24
C VAL A 110 -16.31 -2.37 -4.74
N GLY A 111 -15.31 -3.22 -4.98
CA GLY A 111 -15.51 -4.55 -5.52
C GLY A 111 -14.21 -5.32 -5.71
N ASP A 112 -14.33 -6.59 -6.10
CA ASP A 112 -13.18 -7.44 -6.39
C ASP A 112 -12.51 -6.99 -7.70
N ALA A 113 -11.29 -6.45 -7.59
CA ALA A 113 -10.49 -6.00 -8.73
C ALA A 113 -10.10 -7.15 -9.69
N PHE A 114 -10.22 -8.41 -9.30
CA PHE A 114 -10.02 -9.55 -10.20
C PHE A 114 -11.25 -9.83 -11.08
N SER A 115 -12.43 -9.29 -10.73
CA SER A 115 -13.67 -9.59 -11.42
C SER A 115 -13.84 -8.81 -12.72
N GLN A 116 -14.43 -9.47 -13.72
CA GLN A 116 -14.79 -8.83 -15.00
C GLN A 116 -15.81 -7.69 -14.80
N GLN A 117 -16.71 -7.84 -13.83
CA GLN A 117 -17.69 -6.80 -13.52
C GLN A 117 -17.03 -5.50 -13.07
N VAL A 118 -16.05 -5.57 -12.16
CA VAL A 118 -15.32 -4.38 -11.69
C VAL A 118 -14.46 -3.77 -12.79
N ARG A 119 -13.83 -4.60 -13.64
CA ARG A 119 -13.10 -4.14 -14.83
C ARG A 119 -13.99 -3.33 -15.76
N GLN A 120 -15.20 -3.82 -16.03
CA GLN A 120 -16.19 -3.10 -16.84
C GLN A 120 -16.62 -1.77 -16.19
N GLN A 121 -16.90 -1.77 -14.88
CA GLN A 121 -17.23 -0.54 -14.14
C GLN A 121 -16.09 0.50 -14.21
N VAL A 122 -14.83 0.07 -14.13
CA VAL A 122 -13.67 0.96 -14.28
C VAL A 122 -13.61 1.55 -15.69
N ILE A 123 -13.79 0.73 -16.73
CA ILE A 123 -13.79 1.20 -18.11
C ILE A 123 -14.89 2.24 -18.33
N GLU A 124 -16.09 1.99 -17.81
CA GLU A 124 -17.23 2.91 -17.87
C GLU A 124 -16.94 4.21 -17.13
N ALA A 125 -16.40 4.14 -15.91
CA ALA A 125 -16.01 5.32 -15.13
C ALA A 125 -14.93 6.13 -15.85
N ILE A 126 -13.92 5.50 -16.48
CA ILE A 126 -12.91 6.24 -17.25
C ILE A 126 -13.56 6.99 -18.42
N LYS A 127 -14.52 6.34 -19.11
CA LYS A 127 -15.23 6.93 -20.25
C LYS A 127 -16.12 8.09 -19.84
N ASN A 128 -16.84 7.94 -18.73
CA ASN A 128 -17.86 8.90 -18.30
C ASN A 128 -17.26 10.05 -17.46
N ASP A 129 -16.31 9.73 -16.58
CA ASP A 129 -15.88 10.65 -15.53
C ASP A 129 -14.54 11.32 -15.88
N LEU A 130 -13.62 10.61 -16.56
CA LEU A 130 -12.27 11.10 -16.86
C LEU A 130 -12.08 11.51 -18.34
N GLY A 131 -13.17 11.72 -19.07
CA GLY A 131 -13.11 12.17 -20.47
C GLY A 131 -12.49 11.14 -21.42
N GLY A 132 -12.68 9.85 -21.14
CA GLY A 132 -12.36 8.78 -22.09
C GLY A 132 -11.03 8.07 -21.87
N LYS A 133 -10.06 8.66 -21.16
CA LYS A 133 -8.71 8.10 -21.04
C LYS A 133 -8.11 8.31 -19.65
N VAL A 134 -7.11 7.49 -19.28
CA VAL A 134 -6.25 7.69 -18.11
C VAL A 134 -4.79 7.88 -18.51
N ASP A 135 -4.08 8.70 -17.74
CA ASP A 135 -2.65 9.04 -17.95
C ASP A 135 -1.73 8.19 -17.06
N LEU A 136 -2.24 7.72 -15.92
CA LEU A 136 -1.52 6.87 -14.98
C LEU A 136 -2.40 5.75 -14.44
N VAL A 137 -1.84 4.53 -14.38
CA VAL A 137 -2.40 3.40 -13.64
C VAL A 137 -1.47 2.99 -12.51
N VAL A 138 -1.90 3.18 -11.26
CA VAL A 138 -1.19 2.70 -10.07
C VAL A 138 -1.72 1.33 -9.66
N TYR A 139 -0.85 0.32 -9.63
CA TYR A 139 -1.15 -1.02 -9.17
C TYR A 139 -0.64 -1.24 -7.74
N SER A 140 -1.53 -1.08 -6.76
CA SER A 140 -1.26 -1.15 -5.33
C SER A 140 -2.15 -2.19 -4.63
N LEU A 141 -2.49 -3.29 -5.30
CA LEU A 141 -3.25 -4.37 -4.69
C LEU A 141 -2.36 -5.17 -3.73
N ALA A 142 -2.85 -5.36 -2.50
CA ALA A 142 -2.26 -6.24 -1.50
C ALA A 142 -3.36 -7.15 -0.96
N THR A 143 -3.37 -8.40 -1.42
CA THR A 143 -4.39 -9.40 -1.06
C THR A 143 -3.74 -10.75 -0.75
N GLY A 144 -4.33 -11.50 0.17
CA GLY A 144 -3.91 -12.86 0.46
C GLY A 144 -4.50 -13.90 -0.49
N VAL A 145 -5.43 -13.51 -1.36
CA VAL A 145 -6.17 -14.43 -2.25
C VAL A 145 -6.44 -13.82 -3.61
N ARG A 146 -6.46 -14.68 -4.63
CA ARG A 146 -6.87 -14.36 -6.00
C ARG A 146 -7.69 -15.51 -6.56
N PRO A 147 -8.88 -15.27 -7.15
CA PRO A 147 -9.60 -16.32 -7.86
C PRO A 147 -8.85 -16.72 -9.12
N ASN A 148 -8.71 -18.02 -9.35
CA ASN A 148 -8.23 -18.57 -10.60
C ASN A 148 -9.26 -18.26 -11.69
N PRO A 149 -8.91 -17.51 -12.75
CA PRO A 149 -9.86 -17.12 -13.79
C PRO A 149 -10.38 -18.30 -14.61
N GLU A 150 -9.66 -19.43 -14.64
CA GLU A 150 -10.04 -20.63 -15.40
C GLU A 150 -10.94 -21.58 -14.59
N THR A 151 -10.62 -21.79 -13.31
CA THR A 151 -11.31 -22.79 -12.47
C THR A 151 -12.26 -22.19 -11.44
N GLY A 152 -12.12 -20.91 -11.10
CA GLY A 152 -12.83 -20.25 -10.01
C GLY A 152 -12.33 -20.59 -8.60
N GLU A 153 -11.36 -21.51 -8.47
CA GLU A 153 -10.75 -21.83 -7.18
C GLU A 153 -9.85 -20.69 -6.67
N MET A 154 -9.69 -20.56 -5.36
CA MET A 154 -8.90 -19.47 -4.78
C MET A 154 -7.44 -19.88 -4.60
N TRP A 155 -6.54 -19.23 -5.33
CA TRP A 155 -5.12 -19.23 -4.98
C TRP A 155 -4.91 -18.44 -3.70
N ARG A 156 -3.98 -18.90 -2.86
CA ARG A 156 -3.69 -18.29 -1.56
C ARG A 156 -2.21 -17.98 -1.44
N SER A 157 -1.90 -16.72 -1.19
CA SER A 157 -0.54 -16.31 -0.87
C SER A 157 -0.19 -16.71 0.56
N VAL A 158 1.03 -17.18 0.77
CA VAL A 158 1.61 -17.42 2.10
C VAL A 158 2.88 -16.61 2.27
N SER A 159 3.22 -16.25 3.50
CA SER A 159 4.51 -15.64 3.86
C SER A 159 5.38 -16.71 4.51
N LYS A 160 6.20 -17.38 3.70
CA LYS A 160 7.05 -18.50 4.12
C LYS A 160 8.42 -18.40 3.46
N THR A 161 9.41 -19.06 4.04
CA THR A 161 10.74 -19.18 3.43
C THR A 161 10.70 -20.23 2.30
N THR A 162 11.66 -20.23 1.37
CA THR A 162 11.78 -21.32 0.37
C THR A 162 12.94 -22.28 0.64
N GLY A 163 13.76 -21.99 1.67
CA GLY A 163 14.99 -22.73 1.95
C GLY A 163 14.89 -23.50 3.26
N LYS A 164 15.22 -22.85 4.36
CA LYS A 164 15.15 -23.42 5.71
C LYS A 164 14.16 -22.62 6.56
N PRO A 165 13.56 -23.23 7.60
CA PRO A 165 12.75 -22.48 8.55
C PRO A 165 13.58 -21.36 9.19
N VAL A 166 12.92 -20.24 9.47
CA VAL A 166 13.52 -19.12 10.20
C VAL A 166 12.76 -18.96 11.51
N VAL A 167 13.49 -18.94 12.62
CA VAL A 167 12.94 -18.66 13.94
C VAL A 167 13.29 -17.22 14.29
N GLY A 168 12.31 -16.44 14.70
CA GLY A 168 12.55 -15.05 15.04
C GLY A 168 11.46 -14.40 15.89
N PRO A 169 11.80 -13.32 16.60
CA PRO A 169 10.84 -12.58 17.39
C PRO A 169 9.78 -11.91 16.52
N THR A 170 8.51 -12.06 16.88
CA THR A 170 7.35 -11.46 16.23
C THR A 170 6.53 -10.69 17.25
N LEU A 171 6.09 -9.49 16.88
CA LEU A 171 5.32 -8.64 17.77
C LEU A 171 3.86 -9.11 17.85
N ASN A 172 3.33 -9.19 19.05
CA ASN A 172 1.91 -9.26 19.31
C ASN A 172 1.40 -7.90 19.79
N LEU A 173 0.58 -7.24 18.96
CA LEU A 173 0.02 -5.91 19.26
C LEU A 173 -1.15 -5.95 20.25
N GLU A 174 -1.72 -7.13 20.51
CA GLU A 174 -2.78 -7.31 21.50
C GLU A 174 -2.22 -7.35 22.93
N THR A 175 -1.05 -7.97 23.11
CA THR A 175 -0.41 -8.17 24.43
C THR A 175 0.83 -7.30 24.62
N ASP A 176 1.15 -6.44 23.65
CA ASP A 176 2.33 -5.57 23.66
C ASP A 176 3.64 -6.31 23.98
N SER A 177 3.80 -7.49 23.38
CA SER A 177 4.89 -8.41 23.69
C SER A 177 5.56 -8.96 22.44
N LEU A 178 6.86 -9.25 22.54
CA LEU A 178 7.60 -9.94 21.49
C LEU A 178 7.66 -11.44 21.83
N ALA A 179 7.21 -12.28 20.90
CA ALA A 179 7.20 -13.74 21.08
C ALA A 179 7.94 -14.42 19.92
N GLU A 180 8.59 -15.54 20.22
CA GLU A 180 9.25 -16.34 19.20
C GLU A 180 8.22 -17.00 18.27
N MET A 181 8.47 -16.93 16.95
CA MET A 181 7.66 -17.60 15.94
C MET A 181 8.57 -18.25 14.90
N THR A 182 8.18 -19.44 14.45
CA THR A 182 8.84 -20.14 13.35
C THR A 182 8.12 -19.85 12.03
N VAL A 183 8.87 -19.34 11.06
CA VAL A 183 8.47 -19.23 9.66
C VAL A 183 8.89 -20.51 8.95
N GLU A 184 7.92 -21.36 8.67
CA GLU A 184 8.14 -22.63 7.98
C GLU A 184 8.51 -22.43 6.51
N THR A 185 9.03 -23.50 5.90
CA THR A 185 9.31 -23.55 4.46
C THR A 185 8.03 -23.78 3.66
N ALA A 186 7.87 -23.07 2.55
CA ALA A 186 6.78 -23.28 1.61
C ALA A 186 6.99 -24.53 0.75
N THR A 187 5.88 -25.16 0.40
CA THR A 187 5.84 -26.17 -0.67
C THR A 187 5.92 -25.49 -2.05
N GLU A 188 6.26 -26.24 -3.10
CA GLU A 188 6.26 -25.73 -4.48
C GLU A 188 4.91 -25.15 -4.90
N GLN A 189 3.80 -25.76 -4.47
CA GLN A 189 2.46 -25.25 -4.74
C GLN A 189 2.22 -23.90 -4.04
N GLU A 190 2.64 -23.77 -2.78
CA GLU A 190 2.52 -22.50 -2.05
C GLU A 190 3.35 -21.38 -2.67
N ILE A 191 4.53 -21.70 -3.22
CA ILE A 191 5.35 -20.75 -3.99
C ILE A 191 4.60 -20.33 -5.26
N ALA A 192 4.10 -21.29 -6.05
CA ALA A 192 3.38 -21.03 -7.28
C ALA A 192 2.11 -20.19 -7.03
N ASP A 193 1.29 -20.56 -6.05
CA ASP A 193 0.08 -19.82 -5.67
C ASP A 193 0.41 -18.40 -5.20
N THR A 194 1.49 -18.22 -4.44
CA THR A 194 1.93 -16.89 -4.01
C THR A 194 2.34 -16.02 -5.20
N VAL A 195 3.03 -16.58 -6.20
CA VAL A 195 3.35 -15.87 -7.45
C VAL A 195 2.07 -15.51 -8.22
N LYS A 196 1.08 -16.41 -8.28
CA LYS A 196 -0.22 -16.12 -8.90
C LYS A 196 -0.97 -14.98 -8.21
N VAL A 197 -0.90 -14.88 -6.89
CA VAL A 197 -1.63 -13.85 -6.12
C VAL A 197 -0.90 -12.51 -6.10
N MET A 198 0.41 -12.51 -5.84
CA MET A 198 1.19 -11.29 -5.54
C MET A 198 2.18 -10.88 -6.64
N GLY A 199 2.25 -11.65 -7.72
CA GLY A 199 3.06 -11.36 -8.89
C GLY A 199 2.39 -10.36 -9.85
N GLY A 200 2.98 -10.20 -11.03
CA GLY A 200 2.54 -9.19 -12.00
C GLY A 200 1.40 -9.63 -12.92
N GLU A 201 0.92 -10.87 -12.88
CA GLU A 201 -0.05 -11.38 -13.87
C GLU A 201 -1.34 -10.57 -13.93
N ASP A 202 -1.93 -10.24 -12.78
CA ASP A 202 -3.16 -9.45 -12.75
C ASP A 202 -2.91 -7.99 -13.15
N TRP A 203 -1.75 -7.43 -12.81
CA TRP A 203 -1.33 -6.11 -13.30
C TRP A 203 -1.26 -6.08 -14.82
N ALA A 204 -0.61 -7.07 -15.45
CA ALA A 204 -0.57 -7.21 -16.90
C ALA A 204 -1.99 -7.36 -17.49
N SER A 205 -2.82 -8.20 -16.89
CA SER A 205 -4.22 -8.37 -17.32
C SER A 205 -5.04 -7.09 -17.20
N TRP A 206 -4.78 -6.22 -16.21
CA TRP A 206 -5.42 -4.90 -16.12
C TRP A 206 -4.99 -3.98 -17.25
N ILE A 207 -3.69 -3.92 -17.55
CA ILE A 207 -3.18 -3.09 -18.65
C ILE A 207 -3.71 -3.56 -20.00
N GLU A 208 -3.75 -4.88 -20.24
CA GLU A 208 -4.35 -5.47 -21.44
C GLU A 208 -5.83 -5.07 -21.58
N CYS A 209 -6.63 -5.30 -20.54
CA CYS A 209 -8.06 -4.94 -20.51
C CYS A 209 -8.30 -3.45 -20.81
N LEU A 210 -7.49 -2.55 -20.23
CA LEU A 210 -7.59 -1.10 -20.47
C LEU A 210 -7.11 -0.71 -21.88
N THR A 211 -6.14 -1.44 -22.44
CA THR A 211 -5.64 -1.26 -23.80
C THR A 211 -6.70 -1.65 -24.82
N GLU A 212 -7.31 -2.83 -24.67
CA GLU A 212 -8.38 -3.33 -25.54
C GLU A 212 -9.61 -2.42 -25.52
N ALA A 213 -9.96 -1.90 -24.35
CA ALA A 213 -11.05 -0.93 -24.20
C ALA A 213 -10.72 0.44 -24.79
N GLY A 214 -9.47 0.67 -25.20
CA GLY A 214 -8.98 1.92 -25.76
C GLY A 214 -9.06 3.06 -24.75
N VAL A 215 -8.82 2.82 -23.46
CA VAL A 215 -8.93 3.84 -22.39
C VAL A 215 -7.58 4.32 -21.82
N LEU A 216 -6.45 3.84 -22.35
CA LEU A 216 -5.13 4.39 -22.04
C LEU A 216 -4.79 5.59 -22.94
N ALA A 217 -4.29 6.68 -22.35
CA ALA A 217 -3.85 7.88 -23.07
C ALA A 217 -2.50 7.68 -23.77
N GLN A 218 -2.18 8.52 -24.76
CA GLN A 218 -0.81 8.60 -25.29
C GLN A 218 0.15 9.00 -24.16
N GLY A 219 1.26 8.28 -24.04
CA GLY A 219 2.23 8.41 -22.97
C GLY A 219 1.78 7.85 -21.63
N CYS A 220 0.69 7.07 -21.57
CA CYS A 220 0.19 6.52 -20.31
C CYS A 220 1.28 5.72 -19.59
N ARG A 221 1.46 6.01 -18.30
CA ARG A 221 2.41 5.28 -17.46
C ARG A 221 1.67 4.35 -16.51
N THR A 222 2.34 3.33 -16.03
CA THR A 222 1.85 2.48 -14.94
C THR A 222 2.97 2.16 -13.96
N VAL A 223 2.62 2.09 -12.68
CA VAL A 223 3.56 1.79 -11.61
C VAL A 223 2.98 0.75 -10.66
N ALA A 224 3.78 -0.24 -10.28
CA ALA A 224 3.46 -1.20 -9.23
C ALA A 224 4.44 -1.10 -8.05
N TYR A 225 3.98 -1.46 -6.85
CA TYR A 225 4.79 -1.38 -5.64
C TYR A 225 5.42 -2.71 -5.23
N SER A 226 6.71 -2.66 -4.94
CA SER A 226 7.53 -3.79 -4.52
C SER A 226 8.34 -3.45 -3.26
N TYR A 227 8.97 -4.46 -2.70
CA TYR A 227 9.89 -4.36 -1.58
C TYR A 227 11.00 -5.39 -1.77
N ILE A 228 12.24 -5.00 -1.47
CA ILE A 228 13.41 -5.89 -1.47
C ILE A 228 13.91 -6.04 -0.02
N GLY A 229 14.16 -4.89 0.63
CA GLY A 229 14.68 -4.83 2.00
C GLY A 229 16.17 -5.17 2.08
N PRO A 230 16.74 -5.19 3.28
CA PRO A 230 18.14 -5.58 3.50
C PRO A 230 18.29 -7.09 3.71
N GLU A 231 19.55 -7.54 3.70
CA GLU A 231 19.94 -8.97 3.78
C GLU A 231 19.31 -9.70 4.98
N VAL A 232 19.20 -9.04 6.13
CA VAL A 232 18.58 -9.62 7.34
C VAL A 232 17.13 -10.03 7.13
N THR A 233 16.44 -9.42 6.17
CA THR A 233 15.03 -9.73 5.83
C THR A 233 14.90 -10.67 4.62
N TYR A 234 16.00 -10.99 3.92
CA TYR A 234 15.93 -11.81 2.71
C TYR A 234 15.28 -13.18 2.93
N PRO A 235 15.59 -13.95 3.99
CA PRO A 235 15.00 -15.27 4.16
C PRO A 235 13.47 -15.27 4.23
N ILE A 236 12.88 -14.23 4.83
CA ILE A 236 11.43 -14.10 5.04
C ILE A 236 10.74 -13.34 3.89
N TYR A 237 11.46 -12.51 3.15
CA TYR A 237 10.90 -11.69 2.06
C TYR A 237 11.55 -12.00 0.71
N HIS A 238 12.72 -11.42 0.40
CA HIS A 238 13.32 -11.44 -0.95
C HIS A 238 13.62 -12.86 -1.49
N HIS A 239 14.04 -13.77 -0.63
CA HIS A 239 14.25 -15.19 -0.95
C HIS A 239 13.06 -16.08 -0.53
N GLY A 240 12.05 -15.52 0.14
CA GLY A 240 10.81 -16.20 0.50
C GLY A 240 9.81 -16.26 -0.66
N THR A 241 8.62 -16.76 -0.37
CA THR A 241 7.49 -16.84 -1.31
C THR A 241 7.12 -15.47 -1.88
N LEU A 242 7.08 -14.43 -1.04
CA LEU A 242 6.78 -13.04 -1.46
C LEU A 242 7.83 -12.50 -2.43
N GLY A 243 9.11 -12.77 -2.19
CA GLY A 243 10.20 -12.37 -3.07
C GLY A 243 10.10 -13.00 -4.46
N ARG A 244 9.72 -14.29 -4.55
CA ARG A 244 9.44 -14.94 -5.84
C ARG A 244 8.32 -14.21 -6.62
N ALA A 245 7.26 -13.81 -5.92
CA ALA A 245 6.18 -13.03 -6.52
C ALA A 245 6.66 -11.64 -6.96
N LYS A 246 7.50 -10.96 -6.17
CA LYS A 246 8.05 -9.64 -6.52
C LYS A 246 9.02 -9.71 -7.70
N VAL A 247 9.86 -10.74 -7.80
CA VAL A 247 10.70 -10.99 -8.99
C VAL A 247 9.83 -11.19 -10.24
N HIS A 248 8.74 -11.95 -10.13
CA HIS A 248 7.78 -12.06 -11.23
C HIS A 248 7.22 -10.68 -11.61
N MET A 249 6.83 -9.85 -10.65
CA MET A 249 6.31 -8.51 -10.92
C MET A 249 7.35 -7.58 -11.58
N HIS A 250 8.62 -7.67 -11.17
CA HIS A 250 9.73 -6.97 -11.82
C HIS A 250 9.85 -7.36 -13.29
N ASN A 251 9.84 -8.66 -13.59
CA ASN A 251 9.88 -9.16 -14.96
C ASN A 251 8.64 -8.76 -15.77
N THR A 252 7.46 -8.70 -15.14
CA THR A 252 6.24 -8.26 -15.81
C THR A 252 6.30 -6.80 -16.26
N ALA A 253 7.03 -5.93 -15.54
CA ALA A 253 7.18 -4.54 -15.96
C ALA A 253 7.86 -4.40 -17.34
N GLU A 254 8.83 -5.27 -17.68
CA GLU A 254 9.46 -5.28 -19.01
C GLU A 254 8.49 -5.73 -20.11
N VAL A 255 7.63 -6.71 -19.82
CA VAL A 255 6.56 -7.13 -20.74
C VAL A 255 5.59 -5.98 -20.98
N LEU A 256 5.18 -5.29 -19.92
CA LEU A 256 4.26 -4.15 -20.02
C LEU A 256 4.86 -2.96 -20.76
N ASN A 257 6.16 -2.69 -20.60
CA ASN A 257 6.86 -1.68 -21.40
C ASN A 257 6.75 -1.98 -22.90
N SER A 258 6.88 -3.25 -23.29
CA SER A 258 6.73 -3.66 -24.69
C SER A 258 5.29 -3.47 -25.17
N GLN A 259 4.30 -3.82 -24.35
CA GLN A 259 2.87 -3.66 -24.69
C GLN A 259 2.45 -2.19 -24.80
N LEU A 260 2.99 -1.32 -23.97
CA LEU A 260 2.65 0.11 -23.94
C LEU A 260 3.43 0.94 -24.97
N ALA A 261 4.38 0.35 -25.70
CA ALA A 261 5.24 1.06 -26.65
C ALA A 261 4.45 1.76 -27.77
N ASP A 262 3.35 1.15 -28.24
CA ASP A 262 2.50 1.69 -29.31
C ASP A 262 1.83 3.02 -28.96
N ILE A 263 1.63 3.29 -27.67
CA ILE A 263 1.12 4.57 -27.18
C ILE A 263 2.24 5.42 -26.55
N GLY A 264 3.51 5.05 -26.72
CA GLY A 264 4.65 5.71 -26.06
C GLY A 264 4.60 5.64 -24.53
N GLY A 265 3.87 4.66 -23.98
CA GLY A 265 3.68 4.47 -22.55
C GLY A 265 4.85 3.74 -21.90
N GLN A 266 4.81 3.65 -20.56
CA GLN A 266 5.87 3.02 -19.77
C GLN A 266 5.30 2.29 -18.55
N ALA A 267 5.94 1.20 -18.17
CA ALA A 267 5.67 0.48 -16.93
C ALA A 267 6.90 0.47 -16.03
N HIS A 268 6.71 0.77 -14.75
CA HIS A 268 7.78 0.84 -13.77
C HIS A 268 7.40 0.08 -12.50
N VAL A 269 8.41 -0.37 -11.77
CA VAL A 269 8.22 -0.85 -10.40
C VAL A 269 8.95 0.07 -9.45
N ALA A 270 8.24 0.57 -8.44
CA ALA A 270 8.85 1.29 -7.34
C ALA A 270 9.13 0.33 -6.18
N VAL A 271 10.40 0.20 -5.80
CA VAL A 271 10.85 -0.53 -4.62
C VAL A 271 10.77 0.44 -3.45
N CYS A 272 9.77 0.23 -2.61
CA CYS A 272 9.43 1.08 -1.49
C CYS A 272 10.16 0.67 -0.22
N LYS A 273 10.17 1.56 0.77
CA LYS A 273 10.70 1.26 2.11
C LYS A 273 9.74 0.38 2.91
N ALA A 274 10.24 -0.24 3.98
CA ALA A 274 9.46 -0.92 4.99
C ALA A 274 8.62 0.10 5.80
N LEU A 275 7.32 -0.20 5.91
CA LEU A 275 6.34 0.64 6.61
C LEU A 275 5.37 -0.22 7.41
N VAL A 276 4.65 0.41 8.35
CA VAL A 276 3.47 -0.17 8.95
C VAL A 276 2.30 0.00 7.99
N THR A 277 1.74 -1.12 7.54
CA THR A 277 0.54 -1.19 6.70
C THR A 277 -0.27 -2.40 7.12
N LYS A 278 -1.54 -2.47 6.72
CA LYS A 278 -2.35 -3.68 6.95
C LYS A 278 -1.72 -4.95 6.38
N ALA A 279 -0.85 -4.87 5.37
CA ALA A 279 -0.18 -6.03 4.80
C ALA A 279 1.11 -6.38 5.55
N SER A 280 1.95 -5.39 5.85
CA SER A 280 3.29 -5.63 6.44
C SER A 280 3.26 -6.11 7.88
N VAL A 281 2.23 -5.75 8.67
CA VAL A 281 2.09 -6.24 10.06
C VAL A 281 1.85 -7.75 10.17
N PHE A 282 1.48 -8.42 9.07
CA PHE A 282 1.30 -9.88 9.04
C PHE A 282 2.57 -10.66 8.72
N ILE A 283 3.67 -9.99 8.35
CA ILE A 283 4.91 -10.68 7.97
C ILE A 283 5.64 -11.11 9.25
N PRO A 284 5.74 -12.42 9.55
CA PRO A 284 6.38 -12.87 10.78
C PRO A 284 7.87 -12.54 10.78
N ALA A 285 8.45 -12.39 11.97
CA ALA A 285 9.87 -12.05 12.19
C ALA A 285 10.35 -10.72 11.55
N PHE A 286 9.45 -9.94 10.92
CA PHE A 286 9.78 -8.67 10.26
C PHE A 286 9.76 -7.48 11.22
N THR A 287 9.02 -7.58 12.32
CA THR A 287 8.79 -6.44 13.21
C THR A 287 10.06 -5.90 13.89
N PRO A 288 10.99 -6.73 14.42
CA PRO A 288 12.23 -6.22 15.02
C PRO A 288 13.00 -5.29 14.08
N TYR A 289 13.04 -5.63 12.79
CA TYR A 289 13.64 -4.82 11.76
C TYR A 289 12.94 -3.45 11.61
N ILE A 290 11.60 -3.43 11.49
CA ILE A 290 10.85 -2.17 11.39
C ILE A 290 11.08 -1.28 12.62
N LEU A 291 11.06 -1.86 13.84
CA LEU A 291 11.26 -1.11 15.07
C LEU A 291 12.63 -0.43 15.12
N ALA A 292 13.69 -1.16 14.75
CA ALA A 292 15.04 -0.62 14.67
C ALA A 292 15.16 0.43 13.55
N LEU A 293 14.63 0.13 12.36
CA LEU A 293 14.65 1.02 11.21
C LEU A 293 13.97 2.37 11.51
N PHE A 294 12.79 2.33 12.12
CA PHE A 294 12.05 3.55 12.44
C PHE A 294 12.83 4.43 13.41
N LYS A 295 13.43 3.84 14.44
CA LYS A 295 14.26 4.59 15.38
C LYS A 295 15.44 5.27 14.70
N VAL A 296 16.21 4.52 13.91
CA VAL A 296 17.40 5.05 13.21
C VAL A 296 17.01 6.12 12.21
N MET A 297 16.01 5.87 11.36
CA MET A 297 15.59 6.85 10.36
C MET A 297 14.97 8.10 10.99
N LYS A 298 14.26 7.99 12.12
CA LYS A 298 13.74 9.16 12.85
C LYS A 298 14.88 9.99 13.45
N GLN A 299 15.90 9.34 14.02
CA GLN A 299 17.11 10.01 14.51
C GLN A 299 17.86 10.73 13.39
N ASN A 300 17.90 10.15 12.20
CA ASN A 300 18.56 10.72 11.02
C ASN A 300 17.69 11.75 10.26
N GLY A 301 16.42 11.92 10.64
CA GLY A 301 15.48 12.80 9.94
C GLY A 301 15.06 12.31 8.55
N THR A 302 15.22 11.01 8.26
CA THR A 302 14.89 10.39 6.96
C THR A 302 13.68 9.46 7.02
N HIS A 303 13.02 9.35 8.17
CA HIS A 303 11.83 8.52 8.32
C HIS A 303 10.67 9.06 7.49
N GLU A 304 10.08 8.18 6.69
CA GLU A 304 8.89 8.44 5.88
C GLU A 304 7.79 7.43 6.22
N GLY A 305 6.54 7.89 6.19
CA GLY A 305 5.32 7.10 6.09
C GLY A 305 4.91 6.89 4.62
N CYS A 306 3.69 6.40 4.40
CA CYS A 306 3.19 6.18 3.03
C CYS A 306 3.07 7.49 2.24
N ILE A 307 2.59 8.56 2.87
CA ILE A 307 2.29 9.82 2.16
C ILE A 307 3.56 10.58 1.79
N GLU A 308 4.54 10.61 2.70
CA GLU A 308 5.85 11.21 2.48
C GLU A 308 6.53 10.52 1.29
N GLN A 309 6.52 9.18 1.29
CA GLN A 309 7.17 8.40 0.25
C GLN A 309 6.47 8.52 -1.11
N MET A 310 5.14 8.50 -1.17
CA MET A 310 4.44 8.68 -2.46
C MET A 310 4.59 10.10 -2.99
N GLN A 311 4.59 11.12 -2.12
CA GLN A 311 4.87 12.48 -2.56
C GLN A 311 6.30 12.59 -3.13
N ARG A 312 7.31 12.03 -2.45
CA ARG A 312 8.71 12.01 -2.94
C ARG A 312 8.85 11.23 -4.25
N LEU A 313 8.19 10.07 -4.37
CA LEU A 313 8.19 9.26 -5.59
C LEU A 313 7.73 10.11 -6.79
N PHE A 314 6.58 10.75 -6.66
CA PHE A 314 5.98 11.46 -7.79
C PHE A 314 6.63 12.83 -8.04
N ASN A 315 7.07 13.56 -7.02
CA ASN A 315 7.68 14.87 -7.23
C ASN A 315 9.15 14.85 -7.64
N ALA A 316 9.91 13.79 -7.32
CA ALA A 316 11.37 13.76 -7.50
C ALA A 316 11.89 12.62 -8.37
N ARG A 317 11.10 11.55 -8.62
CA ARG A 317 11.57 10.38 -9.40
C ARG A 317 10.72 10.10 -10.63
N PHE A 318 9.40 10.32 -10.56
CA PHE A 318 8.47 9.84 -11.59
C PHE A 318 8.20 10.84 -12.72
N TYR A 319 8.14 12.14 -12.44
CA TYR A 319 7.74 13.17 -13.41
C TYR A 319 8.88 14.13 -13.82
N ASN A 320 10.14 13.66 -13.77
CA ASN A 320 11.30 14.50 -14.13
C ASN A 320 11.39 14.74 -15.64
N GLU A 321 11.98 15.88 -16.03
CA GLU A 321 12.22 16.23 -17.44
C GLU A 321 13.09 15.21 -18.19
N GLY A 322 14.04 14.57 -17.49
CA GLY A 322 14.91 13.52 -18.02
C GLY A 322 14.27 12.13 -18.10
N GLY A 323 12.99 11.99 -17.75
CA GLY A 323 12.30 10.71 -17.63
C GLY A 323 12.29 10.17 -16.20
N VAL A 324 11.77 8.94 -16.04
CA VAL A 324 11.67 8.30 -14.73
C VAL A 324 13.06 7.89 -14.23
N GLU A 325 13.43 8.34 -13.03
CA GLU A 325 14.70 7.97 -12.39
C GLU A 325 14.65 6.52 -11.90
N THR A 326 15.57 5.70 -12.39
CA THR A 326 15.63 4.26 -12.09
C THR A 326 17.07 3.78 -11.92
N ASP A 327 17.25 2.64 -11.27
CA ASP A 327 18.53 1.93 -11.23
C ASP A 327 18.79 1.13 -12.53
N GLU A 328 19.90 0.38 -12.55
CA GLU A 328 20.31 -0.43 -13.70
C GLU A 328 19.30 -1.52 -14.08
N GLN A 329 18.43 -1.92 -13.14
CA GLN A 329 17.34 -2.89 -13.36
C GLN A 329 16.02 -2.20 -13.73
N ARG A 330 16.05 -0.89 -14.01
CA ARG A 330 14.87 -0.06 -14.29
C ARG A 330 13.88 0.02 -13.12
N LEU A 331 14.35 -0.20 -11.89
CA LEU A 331 13.53 -0.08 -10.69
C LEU A 331 13.65 1.35 -10.13
N ILE A 332 12.52 1.94 -9.74
CA ILE A 332 12.54 3.20 -9.00
C ILE A 332 12.87 2.89 -7.54
N ARG A 333 13.97 3.44 -7.03
CA ARG A 333 14.48 3.15 -5.69
C ARG A 333 14.03 4.21 -4.68
N MET A 334 12.97 3.87 -3.93
CA MET A 334 12.45 4.68 -2.82
C MET A 334 12.92 4.15 -1.46
N ASP A 335 13.55 2.98 -1.45
CA ASP A 335 14.24 2.32 -0.35
C ASP A 335 15.70 2.80 -0.21
N ASP A 336 16.14 3.77 -1.01
CA ASP A 336 17.49 4.33 -1.01
C ASP A 336 17.94 4.81 0.38
N TRP A 337 17.06 5.51 1.11
CA TRP A 337 17.36 5.97 2.47
C TRP A 337 17.30 4.86 3.52
N GLU A 338 16.49 3.83 3.30
CA GLU A 338 16.46 2.65 4.16
C GLU A 338 17.76 1.86 4.02
N LEU A 339 18.21 1.62 2.79
CA LEU A 339 19.35 0.77 2.47
C LEU A 339 20.70 1.48 2.54
N ALA A 340 20.74 2.74 2.95
CA ALA A 340 21.99 3.45 3.20
C ALA A 340 22.88 2.65 4.16
N PRO A 341 24.18 2.43 3.85
CA PRO A 341 25.05 1.57 4.66
C PRO A 341 25.10 1.94 6.14
N GLU A 342 25.15 3.23 6.45
CA GLU A 342 25.17 3.75 7.81
C GLU A 342 23.84 3.52 8.58
N VAL A 343 22.71 3.47 7.85
CA VAL A 343 21.41 3.12 8.43
C VAL A 343 21.37 1.63 8.71
N GLN A 344 21.76 0.80 7.74
CA GLN A 344 21.75 -0.65 7.91
C GLN A 344 22.72 -1.13 8.98
N GLN A 345 23.87 -0.48 9.15
CA GLN A 345 24.77 -0.77 10.25
C GLN A 345 24.09 -0.53 11.62
N GLN A 346 23.54 0.66 11.85
CA GLN A 346 22.87 0.99 13.13
C GLN A 346 21.65 0.10 13.39
N VAL A 347 20.86 -0.20 12.35
CA VAL A 347 19.74 -1.13 12.46
C VAL A 347 20.22 -2.51 12.90
N SER A 348 21.30 -3.02 12.31
CA SER A 348 21.87 -4.33 12.66
C SER A 348 22.36 -4.36 14.11
N GLU A 349 23.01 -3.29 14.58
CA GLU A 349 23.47 -3.14 15.97
C GLU A 349 22.28 -3.18 16.94
N ILE A 350 21.22 -2.40 16.68
CA ILE A 350 20.01 -2.39 17.51
C ILE A 350 19.33 -3.77 17.50
N MET A 351 19.24 -4.43 16.34
CA MET A 351 18.61 -5.74 16.23
C MET A 351 19.37 -6.83 17.00
N ALA A 352 20.70 -6.78 17.03
CA ALA A 352 21.51 -7.75 17.75
C ALA A 352 21.26 -7.70 19.28
N ASP A 353 20.99 -6.52 19.81
CA ASP A 353 20.74 -6.30 21.25
C ASP A 353 19.25 -6.39 21.64
N MET A 354 18.34 -6.42 20.66
CA MET A 354 16.89 -6.42 20.87
C MET A 354 16.36 -7.79 21.34
N ASN A 355 15.56 -7.77 22.40
CA ASN A 355 14.86 -8.92 22.95
C ASN A 355 13.49 -8.53 23.53
N ALA A 356 12.78 -9.53 24.07
CA ALA A 356 11.41 -9.35 24.59
C ALA A 356 11.30 -8.35 25.76
N ASP A 357 12.37 -8.12 26.53
CA ASP A 357 12.35 -7.24 27.69
C ASP A 357 12.69 -5.79 27.34
N ASN A 358 13.43 -5.56 26.24
CA ASN A 358 13.97 -4.24 25.90
C ASN A 358 13.52 -3.67 24.54
N PHE A 359 12.74 -4.39 23.74
CA PHE A 359 12.38 -3.96 22.37
C PHE A 359 11.68 -2.60 22.31
N THR A 360 10.92 -2.23 23.33
CA THR A 360 10.23 -0.93 23.41
C THR A 360 11.18 0.24 23.67
N GLN A 361 12.34 -0.03 24.24
CA GLN A 361 13.39 0.96 24.53
C GLN A 361 14.40 1.02 23.38
N LEU A 362 14.80 -0.13 22.86
CA LEU A 362 15.79 -0.24 21.80
C LEU A 362 15.23 0.10 20.42
N GLY A 363 13.99 -0.27 20.11
CA GLY A 363 13.31 0.11 18.87
C GLY A 363 12.22 1.17 19.10
N ASP A 364 11.63 1.66 18.01
CA ASP A 364 10.51 2.62 18.08
C ASP A 364 9.14 1.92 18.13
N TYR A 365 8.89 1.21 19.22
CA TYR A 365 7.60 0.53 19.41
C TYR A 365 6.43 1.51 19.56
N THR A 366 6.65 2.63 20.25
CA THR A 366 5.62 3.65 20.45
C THR A 366 5.15 4.22 19.11
N GLY A 367 6.09 4.62 18.24
CA GLY A 367 5.76 5.08 16.89
C GLY A 367 5.11 4.00 16.03
N TYR A 368 5.62 2.76 16.08
CA TYR A 368 5.02 1.64 15.36
C TYR A 368 3.56 1.40 15.77
N LYS A 369 3.28 1.37 17.08
CA LYS A 369 1.91 1.18 17.59
C LYS A 369 1.03 2.38 17.24
N GLN A 370 1.54 3.60 17.33
CA GLN A 370 0.82 4.79 16.90
C GLN A 370 0.43 4.69 15.42
N ASP A 371 1.36 4.36 14.52
CA ASP A 371 1.07 4.20 13.09
C ASP A 371 0.00 3.11 12.85
N PHE A 372 0.08 1.99 13.56
CA PHE A 372 -0.94 0.95 13.50
C PHE A 372 -2.33 1.43 13.95
N MET A 373 -2.39 2.22 15.01
CA MET A 373 -3.64 2.78 15.53
C MET A 373 -4.22 3.83 14.57
N GLU A 374 -3.38 4.73 14.04
CA GLU A 374 -3.77 5.78 13.09
C GLU A 374 -4.30 5.19 11.79
N LEU A 375 -3.74 4.08 11.29
CA LEU A 375 -4.26 3.32 10.14
C LEU A 375 -5.71 2.86 10.30
N ASN A 376 -6.19 2.76 11.54
CA ASN A 376 -7.54 2.33 11.89
C ASN A 376 -8.37 3.47 12.52
N GLY A 377 -7.89 4.72 12.43
CA GLY A 377 -8.58 5.91 12.91
C GLY A 377 -8.47 6.14 14.42
N PHE A 378 -7.51 5.55 15.11
CA PHE A 378 -7.33 5.74 16.56
C PHE A 378 -6.07 6.55 16.87
N GLY A 379 -6.06 7.23 18.01
CA GLY A 379 -4.88 7.95 18.51
C GLY A 379 -4.76 9.42 18.06
N PHE A 380 -5.79 10.00 17.45
CA PHE A 380 -5.80 11.42 17.09
C PHE A 380 -6.34 12.29 18.22
N ALA A 381 -5.59 13.30 18.63
CA ALA A 381 -5.99 14.20 19.73
C ALA A 381 -7.21 15.07 19.38
N GLU A 382 -7.45 15.27 18.09
CA GLU A 382 -8.53 16.09 17.54
C GLU A 382 -9.88 15.36 17.49
N VAL A 383 -9.90 14.06 17.79
CA VAL A 383 -11.09 13.20 17.66
C VAL A 383 -11.66 12.87 19.03
N ASP A 384 -12.95 13.17 19.23
CA ASP A 384 -13.69 12.75 20.40
C ASP A 384 -14.10 11.26 20.29
N TYR A 385 -13.28 10.38 20.86
CA TYR A 385 -13.55 8.93 20.90
C TYR A 385 -14.66 8.52 21.88
N GLN A 386 -15.21 9.45 22.68
CA GLN A 386 -16.35 9.20 23.55
C GLN A 386 -17.69 9.61 22.91
N GLN A 387 -17.63 10.20 21.71
CA GLN A 387 -18.82 10.54 20.94
C GLN A 387 -19.64 9.28 20.64
N ASP A 388 -20.94 9.33 20.95
CA ASP A 388 -21.86 8.26 20.57
C ASP A 388 -22.20 8.34 19.08
N ILE A 389 -21.96 7.24 18.35
CA ILE A 389 -22.18 7.15 16.90
C ILE A 389 -23.27 6.12 16.62
N SER A 390 -24.32 6.49 15.88
CA SER A 390 -25.38 5.53 15.52
C SER A 390 -25.01 4.71 14.29
N LEU A 391 -25.49 3.46 14.19
CA LEU A 391 -25.29 2.64 12.99
C LEU A 391 -25.89 3.32 11.74
N GLU A 392 -27.03 4.00 11.89
CA GLU A 392 -27.66 4.79 10.84
C GLU A 392 -26.72 5.89 10.31
N SER A 393 -26.06 6.62 11.20
CA SER A 393 -25.09 7.66 10.80
C SER A 393 -23.89 7.07 10.05
N LEU A 394 -23.44 5.86 10.42
CA LEU A 394 -22.38 5.16 9.70
C LEU A 394 -22.86 4.70 8.32
N GLN A 395 -24.07 4.15 8.22
CA GLN A 395 -24.64 3.67 6.97
C GLN A 395 -24.96 4.80 5.99
N ALA A 396 -25.15 6.02 6.46
CA ALA A 396 -25.26 7.20 5.60
C ALA A 396 -23.95 7.56 4.90
N LEU A 397 -22.80 7.11 5.40
CA LEU A 397 -21.50 7.32 4.77
C LEU A 397 -21.27 6.28 3.66
N GLN A 398 -21.43 6.72 2.42
CA GLN A 398 -21.30 5.88 1.21
C GLN A 398 -20.15 6.38 0.32
N PRO A 399 -19.29 5.47 -0.18
CA PRO A 399 -18.11 5.78 -0.98
C PRO A 399 -18.43 6.32 -2.39
#